data_AF-C4YZY6-F1
#
_entry.id   AF-C4YZY6-F1
#
_cell.length_a   1.000
_cell.length_b   1.000
_cell.length_c   1.000
_cell.angle_alpha   90.00
_cell.angle_beta   90.00
_cell.angle_gamma   90.00
#
_symmetry.space_group_name_H-M   'P 1'
#
loop_
_entity.id
_entity.type
_entity.pdbx_description
1 polymer ?
#
loop_
_entity_poly.entity_id
_entity_poly.type
_entity_poly.pdbx_seq_one_letter_code
_entity_poly.pdbx_strand_id
1 'polypeptide(L)'
;MDTSLRQKLIKEGGVPPSVVSGLINERKVNPNLISIVKIADYFDCSIAIVIGNDKYNNKKFVYKKLTQDQISNNLKDNISKLITNKQIKPVDLSKNIGIAENSIKELIKEDSRKKLLSLKSIIGLSNYLEVTIDELIGRM
;
A
#
# COMPACT_ATOMS: atom_id res chain seq x y z
N MET A 1 21.72 16.43 -6.19
CA MET A 1 20.38 15.92 -6.56
C MET A 1 19.53 17.09 -6.98
N ASP A 2 18.87 16.98 -8.14
CA ASP A 2 18.19 18.09 -8.81
C ASP A 2 17.03 18.65 -7.96
N THR A 3 17.16 19.91 -7.53
CA THR A 3 16.13 20.68 -6.83
C THR A 3 14.81 20.66 -7.61
N SER A 4 14.87 20.50 -8.93
CA SER A 4 13.73 20.36 -9.83
C SER A 4 12.87 19.12 -9.50
N LEU A 5 13.47 17.93 -9.34
CA LEU A 5 12.72 16.69 -9.11
C LEU A 5 11.95 16.73 -7.78
N ARG A 6 12.58 17.26 -6.73
CA ARG A 6 11.94 17.45 -5.42
C ARG A 6 10.70 18.35 -5.55
N GLN A 7 10.81 19.46 -6.28
CA GLN A 7 9.70 20.38 -6.46
C GLN A 7 8.59 19.77 -7.32
N LYS A 8 8.93 19.02 -8.37
CA LYS A 8 7.95 18.31 -9.21
C LYS A 8 7.19 17.25 -8.43
N LEU A 9 7.85 16.40 -7.64
CA LEU A 9 7.17 15.37 -6.84
C LEU A 9 6.21 15.97 -5.80
N ILE A 10 6.55 17.13 -5.24
CA ILE A 10 5.68 17.85 -4.30
C ILE A 10 4.48 18.46 -5.03
N LYS A 11 4.71 19.20 -6.12
CA LYS A 11 3.68 19.97 -6.82
C LYS A 11 2.79 19.12 -7.71
N GLU A 12 3.40 18.27 -8.54
CA GLU A 12 2.72 17.43 -9.53
C GLU A 12 2.31 16.08 -8.93
N GLY A 13 3.17 15.47 -8.11
CA GLY A 13 2.88 14.20 -7.44
C GLY A 13 2.00 14.33 -6.19
N GLY A 14 1.83 15.55 -5.66
CA GLY A 14 1.00 15.82 -4.47
C GLY A 14 1.50 15.12 -3.20
N VAL A 15 2.78 14.77 -3.14
CA VAL A 15 3.42 14.12 -1.99
C VAL A 15 3.83 15.18 -0.96
N PRO A 16 3.58 14.98 0.35
CA PRO A 16 3.93 15.96 1.36
C PRO A 16 5.43 16.31 1.35
N PRO A 17 5.81 17.61 1.45
CA PRO A 17 7.22 18.03 1.43
C PRO A 17 8.09 17.34 2.48
N SER A 18 7.52 17.06 3.66
CA SER A 18 8.21 16.36 4.75
C SER A 18 8.58 14.92 4.37
N VAL A 19 7.68 14.21 3.69
CA VAL A 19 7.91 12.84 3.19
C VAL A 19 8.99 12.86 2.12
N VAL A 20 8.87 13.73 1.10
CA VAL A 20 9.86 13.83 0.02
C VAL A 20 11.24 14.18 0.56
N SER A 21 11.31 15.16 1.46
CA SER A 21 12.59 15.59 2.05
C SER A 21 13.20 14.50 2.92
N GLY A 22 12.39 13.74 3.65
CA GLY A 22 12.90 12.65 4.47
C GLY A 22 13.39 11.46 3.63
N LEU A 23 12.68 11.12 2.55
CA LEU A 23 13.11 10.08 1.60
C LEU A 23 14.45 10.44 0.94
N ILE A 24 14.57 11.68 0.42
CA ILE A 24 15.78 12.13 -0.29
C ILE A 24 16.99 12.24 0.65
N ASN A 25 16.78 12.68 1.89
CA ASN A 25 17.86 12.86 2.86
C ASN A 25 18.09 11.61 3.73
N GLU A 26 17.61 10.43 3.31
CA GLU A 26 17.79 9.15 4.00
C GLU A 26 17.38 9.15 5.48
N ARG A 27 16.42 10.02 5.84
CA ARG A 27 15.89 10.08 7.20
C ARG A 27 14.89 8.95 7.39
N LYS A 28 14.79 8.44 8.62
CA LYS A 28 13.73 7.49 9.02
C LYS A 28 12.36 8.16 8.87
N VAL A 29 11.75 8.00 7.70
CA VAL A 29 10.36 8.37 7.43
C VAL A 29 9.50 7.12 7.32
N ASN A 30 8.29 7.20 7.83
CA ASN A 30 7.29 6.14 7.72
C ASN A 30 6.13 6.65 6.85
N PRO A 31 6.31 6.73 5.51
CA PRO A 31 5.27 7.17 4.62
C PRO A 31 4.06 6.24 4.72
N ASN A 32 2.86 6.82 4.73
CA ASN A 32 1.63 6.04 4.66
C ASN A 32 1.41 5.52 3.23
N LEU A 33 0.48 4.55 3.10
CA LEU A 33 0.15 3.96 1.80
C LEU A 33 -0.19 5.02 0.74
N ILE A 34 -0.99 6.03 1.09
CA ILE A 34 -1.40 7.08 0.16
C ILE A 34 -0.21 7.85 -0.42
N SER A 35 0.80 8.15 0.41
CA SER A 35 2.02 8.82 -0.06
C SER A 35 2.80 7.91 -1.01
N ILE A 36 2.87 6.62 -0.71
CA ILE A 36 3.53 5.64 -1.59
C ILE A 36 2.78 5.49 -2.92
N VAL A 37 1.45 5.42 -2.92
CA VAL A 37 0.65 5.36 -4.15
C VAL A 37 0.89 6.60 -5.01
N LYS A 38 0.91 7.80 -4.42
CA LYS A 38 1.20 9.03 -5.14
C LYS A 38 2.58 9.04 -5.80
N ILE A 39 3.59 8.53 -5.10
CA ILE A 39 4.95 8.37 -5.67
C ILE A 39 4.90 7.37 -6.83
N ALA A 40 4.23 6.23 -6.65
CA ALA A 40 4.08 5.20 -7.67
C ALA A 40 3.33 5.73 -8.91
N ASP A 41 2.29 6.55 -8.72
CA ASP A 41 1.51 7.18 -9.79
C ASP A 41 2.31 8.24 -10.54
N TYR A 42 3.16 8.99 -9.85
CA TYR A 42 4.02 9.98 -10.48
C TYR A 42 5.07 9.32 -11.40
N PHE A 43 5.62 8.18 -10.98
CA PHE A 43 6.61 7.43 -11.76
C PHE A 43 6.00 6.36 -12.69
N ASP A 44 4.66 6.26 -12.73
CA ASP A 44 3.92 5.22 -13.47
C ASP A 44 4.49 3.80 -13.27
N CYS A 45 4.74 3.46 -12.01
CA CYS A 45 5.40 2.21 -11.63
C CYS A 45 4.65 1.48 -10.51
N SER A 46 5.02 0.23 -10.24
CA SER A 46 4.46 -0.56 -9.13
C SER A 46 4.84 0.05 -7.79
N ILE A 47 3.91 -0.05 -6.82
CA ILE A 47 4.20 0.25 -5.41
C ILE A 47 5.39 -0.58 -4.90
N ALA A 48 5.56 -1.81 -5.40
CA ALA A 48 6.67 -2.69 -5.03
C ALA A 48 8.03 -2.05 -5.35
N ILE A 49 8.15 -1.37 -6.49
CA ILE A 49 9.37 -0.66 -6.88
C ILE A 49 9.65 0.49 -5.91
N VAL A 50 8.63 1.26 -5.53
CA VAL A 50 8.78 2.40 -4.61
C VAL A 50 9.28 1.98 -3.23
N ILE A 51 8.86 0.81 -2.74
CA ILE A 51 9.29 0.28 -1.43
C ILE A 51 10.54 -0.60 -1.51
N GLY A 52 11.17 -0.73 -2.67
CA GLY A 52 12.37 -1.57 -2.87
C GLY A 52 12.11 -3.07 -2.78
N ASN A 53 10.92 -3.53 -3.19
CA ASN A 53 10.56 -4.94 -3.25
C ASN A 53 10.56 -5.42 -4.71
N ASP A 54 11.67 -6.00 -5.14
CA ASP A 54 11.91 -6.36 -6.55
C ASP A 54 11.17 -7.61 -7.03
N LYS A 55 10.34 -8.23 -6.18
CA LYS A 55 9.59 -9.46 -6.50
C LYS A 55 8.76 -9.37 -7.78
N TYR A 56 8.40 -8.16 -8.24
CA TYR A 56 7.51 -7.94 -9.37
C TYR A 56 8.09 -7.04 -10.48
N ASN A 57 9.40 -6.79 -10.46
CA ASN A 57 10.05 -5.81 -11.34
C ASN A 57 10.02 -6.16 -12.84
N ASN A 58 9.71 -7.42 -13.19
CA ASN A 58 9.72 -7.92 -14.57
C ASN A 58 8.36 -7.88 -15.28
N LYS A 59 7.30 -7.39 -14.62
CA LYS A 59 5.95 -7.38 -15.19
C LYS A 59 5.54 -5.95 -15.56
N LYS A 60 5.17 -5.73 -16.82
CA LYS A 60 4.52 -4.48 -17.26
C LYS A 60 3.04 -4.56 -16.93
N PHE A 61 2.59 -3.65 -16.07
CA PHE A 61 1.19 -3.51 -15.72
C PHE A 61 0.67 -2.15 -16.16
N VAL A 62 -0.64 -2.07 -16.39
CA VAL A 62 -1.34 -0.80 -16.58
C VAL A 62 -1.90 -0.38 -15.23
N TYR A 63 -1.46 0.77 -14.72
CA TYR A 63 -1.85 1.24 -13.40
C TYR A 63 -3.04 2.20 -13.46
N LYS A 64 -4.07 1.93 -12.67
CA LYS A 64 -5.25 2.81 -12.50
C LYS A 64 -4.97 3.81 -11.39
N LYS A 65 -5.22 5.10 -11.66
CA LYS A 65 -5.22 6.12 -10.60
C LYS A 65 -6.47 5.96 -9.74
N LEU A 66 -6.28 5.86 -8.43
CA LEU A 66 -7.35 5.62 -7.46
C LEU A 66 -7.45 6.77 -6.45
N THR A 67 -8.67 7.10 -6.04
CA THR A 67 -8.89 7.99 -4.90
C THR A 67 -8.57 7.27 -3.58
N GLN A 68 -8.36 8.04 -2.50
CA GLN A 68 -8.13 7.46 -1.17
C GLN A 68 -9.27 6.55 -0.72
N ASP A 69 -10.52 6.91 -1.04
CA ASP A 69 -11.70 6.11 -0.68
C ASP A 69 -11.75 4.81 -1.48
N GLN A 70 -11.45 4.86 -2.79
CA GLN A 70 -11.33 3.67 -3.62
C GLN A 70 -10.24 2.74 -3.10
N ILE A 71 -9.06 3.26 -2.75
CA ILE A 71 -7.97 2.46 -2.18
C ILE A 71 -8.44 1.76 -0.90
N SER A 72 -9.13 2.48 0.00
CA SER A 72 -9.61 1.92 1.26
C SER A 72 -10.67 0.84 1.04
N ASN A 73 -11.65 1.08 0.16
CA ASN A 73 -12.72 0.15 -0.14
C ASN A 73 -12.19 -1.11 -0.85
N ASN A 74 -11.37 -0.92 -1.88
CA ASN A 74 -10.77 -2.03 -2.63
C ASN A 74 -9.90 -2.90 -1.71
N LEU A 75 -9.07 -2.30 -0.87
CA LEU A 75 -8.22 -3.03 0.07
C LEU A 75 -9.07 -3.91 0.99
N LYS A 76 -10.14 -3.35 1.56
CA LYS A 76 -11.07 -4.08 2.42
C LYS A 76 -11.74 -5.23 1.68
N ASP A 77 -12.34 -4.95 0.52
CA ASP A 77 -13.09 -5.92 -0.25
C ASP A 77 -12.20 -7.07 -0.73
N ASN A 78 -11.01 -6.75 -1.23
CA ASN A 78 -10.07 -7.73 -1.73
C ASN A 78 -9.50 -8.60 -0.62
N ILE A 79 -9.17 -8.03 0.54
CA ILE A 79 -8.73 -8.82 1.71
C ILE A 79 -9.86 -9.75 2.17
N SER A 80 -11.09 -9.24 2.31
CA SER A 80 -12.24 -10.05 2.72
C SER A 80 -12.49 -11.20 1.74
N LYS A 81 -12.46 -10.93 0.42
CA LYS A 81 -12.59 -11.96 -0.62
C LYS A 81 -11.47 -12.99 -0.55
N LEU A 82 -10.21 -12.56 -0.42
CA LEU A 82 -9.06 -13.46 -0.39
C LEU A 82 -9.05 -14.36 0.85
N ILE A 83 -9.39 -13.81 2.03
CA ILE A 83 -9.51 -14.57 3.27
C ILE A 83 -10.60 -15.64 3.15
N THR A 84 -11.78 -15.27 2.62
CA THR A 84 -12.88 -16.20 2.41
C THR A 84 -12.52 -17.28 1.38
N ASN A 85 -11.96 -16.91 0.23
CA ASN A 85 -11.61 -17.83 -0.85
C ASN A 85 -10.52 -18.83 -0.45
N LYS A 86 -9.51 -18.37 0.30
CA LYS A 86 -8.42 -19.24 0.79
C LYS A 86 -8.75 -19.93 2.12
N GLN A 87 -9.96 -19.75 2.67
CA GLN A 87 -10.41 -20.28 3.96
C GLN A 87 -9.43 -19.98 5.12
N ILE A 88 -8.80 -18.81 5.09
CA ILE A 88 -7.79 -18.41 6.09
C ILE A 88 -8.51 -17.99 7.37
N LYS A 89 -8.11 -18.53 8.52
CA LYS A 89 -8.63 -18.04 9.80
C LYS A 89 -7.94 -16.71 10.17
N PRO A 90 -8.67 -15.70 10.68
CA PRO A 90 -8.08 -14.43 11.12
C PRO A 90 -6.95 -14.59 12.15
N VAL A 91 -7.02 -15.63 12.99
CA VAL A 91 -5.99 -15.98 13.97
C VAL A 91 -4.68 -16.39 13.30
N ASP A 92 -4.76 -17.20 12.25
CA ASP A 92 -3.59 -17.65 11.50
C ASP A 92 -2.98 -16.49 10.73
N LEU A 93 -3.83 -15.65 10.14
CA LEU A 93 -3.42 -14.42 9.48
C LEU A 93 -2.65 -13.52 10.45
N SER A 94 -3.23 -13.24 11.63
CA SER A 94 -2.64 -12.42 12.70
C SER A 94 -1.22 -12.86 13.08
N LYS A 95 -1.04 -14.17 13.31
CA LYS A 95 0.25 -14.76 13.69
C LYS A 95 1.30 -14.64 12.59
N ASN A 96 0.91 -14.87 11.33
CA ASN A 96 1.86 -14.91 10.21
C ASN A 96 2.34 -13.52 9.77
N ILE A 97 1.47 -12.51 9.83
CA ILE A 97 1.81 -11.15 9.37
C ILE A 97 2.18 -10.19 10.51
N GLY A 98 2.06 -10.62 11.77
CA GLY A 98 2.37 -9.81 12.94
C GLY A 98 1.42 -8.62 13.12
N ILE A 99 0.15 -8.80 12.76
CA ILE A 99 -0.92 -7.81 13.01
C ILE A 99 -1.81 -8.34 14.13
N ALA A 100 -2.22 -7.48 15.06
CA ALA A 100 -3.18 -7.84 16.10
C ALA A 100 -4.50 -8.34 15.48
N GLU A 101 -5.01 -9.48 15.96
CA GLU A 101 -6.23 -10.11 15.45
C GLU A 101 -7.43 -9.13 15.41
N ASN A 102 -7.55 -8.27 16.42
CA ASN A 102 -8.60 -7.24 16.45
C ASN A 102 -8.50 -6.25 15.29
N SER A 103 -7.29 -5.91 14.83
CA SER A 103 -7.11 -5.02 13.67
C SER A 103 -7.57 -5.68 12.37
N ILE A 104 -7.38 -7.00 12.24
CA ILE A 104 -7.89 -7.78 11.10
C ILE A 104 -9.42 -7.86 11.17
N LYS A 105 -9.97 -8.22 12.34
CA LYS A 105 -11.42 -8.30 12.56
C LYS A 105 -12.12 -6.97 12.30
N GLU A 106 -11.52 -5.86 12.72
CA GLU A 106 -12.06 -4.54 12.43
C GLU A 106 -11.98 -4.22 10.93
N LEU A 107 -10.87 -4.52 10.27
CA LEU A 107 -10.74 -4.27 8.83
C LEU A 107 -11.83 -4.98 8.01
N ILE A 108 -12.11 -6.25 8.29
CA ILE A 108 -13.08 -7.06 7.54
C ILE A 108 -14.54 -6.74 7.89
N LYS A 109 -14.82 -6.00 8.98
CA LYS A 109 -16.18 -5.64 9.35
C LYS A 109 -16.76 -4.62 8.38
N GLU A 110 -17.97 -4.87 7.88
CA GLU A 110 -18.67 -3.98 6.94
C GLU A 110 -18.79 -2.53 7.44
N ASP A 111 -19.01 -2.32 8.74
CA ASP A 111 -19.24 -0.98 9.32
C ASP A 111 -18.02 -0.37 10.03
N SER A 112 -16.83 -0.87 9.73
CA SER A 112 -15.59 -0.33 10.30
C SER A 112 -15.26 1.04 9.71
N ARG A 113 -15.38 2.09 10.53
CA ARG A 113 -14.85 3.44 10.27
C ARG A 113 -13.31 3.53 10.32
N LYS A 114 -12.60 2.42 10.56
CA LYS A 114 -11.17 2.46 10.87
C LYS A 114 -10.31 2.72 9.63
N LYS A 115 -9.33 3.61 9.81
CA LYS A 115 -8.30 4.02 8.83
C LYS A 115 -7.53 2.83 8.29
N LEU A 116 -7.14 2.95 7.02
CA LEU A 116 -6.15 2.13 6.30
C LEU A 116 -5.08 1.52 7.23
N LEU A 117 -4.81 0.24 7.03
CA LEU A 117 -3.72 -0.45 7.73
C LEU A 117 -2.38 0.25 7.51
N SER A 118 -1.44 0.02 8.43
CA SER A 118 -0.07 0.51 8.25
C SER A 118 0.56 -0.08 6.99
N LEU A 119 1.52 0.63 6.37
CA LEU A 119 2.22 0.12 5.20
C LEU A 119 2.90 -1.24 5.49
N LYS A 120 3.51 -1.39 6.67
CA LYS A 120 4.10 -2.66 7.11
C LYS A 120 3.09 -3.80 7.12
N SER A 121 1.90 -3.54 7.64
CA SER A 121 0.78 -4.49 7.67
C SER A 121 0.34 -4.91 6.27
N ILE A 122 0.24 -3.95 5.34
CA ILE A 122 -0.15 -4.20 3.95
C ILE A 122 0.92 -5.00 3.21
N ILE A 123 2.20 -4.70 3.44
CA ILE A 123 3.32 -5.50 2.92
C ILE A 123 3.22 -6.94 3.44
N GLY A 124 3.01 -7.12 4.75
CA GLY A 124 2.83 -8.44 5.35
C GLY A 124 1.68 -9.23 4.72
N LEU A 125 0.54 -8.58 4.52
CA LEU A 125 -0.61 -9.17 3.84
C LEU A 125 -0.30 -9.56 2.40
N SER A 126 0.33 -8.67 1.63
CA SER A 126 0.70 -8.93 0.23
C SER A 126 1.63 -10.13 0.11
N ASN A 127 2.61 -10.24 1.02
CA ASN A 127 3.54 -11.37 1.06
C ASN A 127 2.84 -12.67 1.45
N TYR A 128 1.97 -12.65 2.46
CA TYR A 128 1.25 -13.84 2.92
C TYR A 128 0.23 -14.34 1.89
N LEU A 129 -0.44 -13.42 1.20
CA LEU A 129 -1.44 -13.74 0.19
C LEU A 129 -0.84 -14.01 -1.19
N GLU A 130 0.47 -13.79 -1.36
CA GLU A 130 1.20 -13.94 -2.63
C GLU A 130 0.63 -13.08 -3.76
N VAL A 131 0.24 -11.85 -3.43
CA VAL A 131 -0.30 -10.85 -4.37
C VAL A 131 0.49 -9.55 -4.24
N THR A 132 0.44 -8.70 -5.25
CA THR A 132 1.07 -7.37 -5.18
C THR A 132 0.22 -6.40 -4.35
N ILE A 133 0.84 -5.34 -3.83
CA ILE A 133 0.08 -4.27 -3.17
C ILE A 133 -0.84 -3.56 -4.17
N ASP A 134 -0.38 -3.42 -5.42
CA ASP A 134 -1.18 -2.85 -6.51
C ASP A 134 -2.46 -3.67 -6.76
N GLU A 135 -2.39 -5.00 -6.75
CA GLU A 135 -3.56 -5.90 -6.84
C GLU A 135 -4.47 -5.76 -5.62
N LEU A 136 -3.90 -5.72 -4.40
CA LEU A 136 -4.68 -5.57 -3.17
C LEU A 136 -5.54 -4.31 -3.17
N ILE A 137 -5.01 -3.20 -3.68
CA ILE A 137 -5.74 -1.93 -3.73
C ILE A 137 -6.54 -1.74 -5.04
N GLY A 138 -6.47 -2.69 -5.98
CA GLY A 138 -7.16 -2.61 -7.28
C GLY A 138 -6.55 -1.58 -8.25
N ARG A 139 -5.25 -1.30 -8.11
CA ARG A 139 -4.48 -0.43 -9.01
C ARG A 139 -4.08 -1.16 -10.30
N MET A 140 -4.21 -2.48 -10.32
CA MET A 140 -4.11 -3.36 -11.50
C MET A 140 -5.49 -3.92 -11.83
#